data_AF-A0A1X0K5N3-F1
#
_entry.id   AF-A0A1X0K5N3-F1
#
_cell.length_a   1.000
_cell.length_b   1.000
_cell.length_c   1.000
_cell.angle_alpha   90.00
_cell.angle_beta   90.00
_cell.angle_gamma   90.00
#
_symmetry.space_group_name_H-M   'P 1'
#
loop_
_entity.id
_entity.type
_entity.pdbx_description
1 polymer ?
#
loop_
_entity_poly.entity_id
_entity_poly.type
_entity_poly.pdbx_seq_one_letter_code
_entity_poly.pdbx_strand_id
1 'polypeptide(L)'
;MTMVTQFLNHHADIVVFDEIDLLSAGRYGDSAIGTLRAFLLERGLDESFRRDVRNAADPALALRRVIGGIVGPGVIWGEKNPRYATRLPELRRSYPEAAVLFVVRDPRDVVNSCLSHRESPYRTPLDFWIKDTVAEALTLVQSSLEPLQAGDPELAVLRYEAFAAAPKTALDAALGHWGLTFSDDAVALAHPVPESVGDHQFFRGGAALPWKVGNMSPLRQSPSARDRVDAGDPVWKEVDALARRIGYH
;
A
#
# COMPACT_ATOMS: atom_id res chain seq x y z
N MET A 1 -6.76 -1.03 1.52
CA MET A 1 -5.45 -1.15 2.21
C MET A 1 -4.99 0.15 2.84
N THR A 2 -5.26 1.32 2.25
CA THR A 2 -5.00 2.65 2.83
C THR A 2 -5.49 2.80 4.28
N MET A 3 -6.55 2.11 4.68
CA MET A 3 -7.03 2.12 6.08
C MET A 3 -6.01 1.58 7.08
N VAL A 4 -5.19 0.58 6.74
CA VAL A 4 -4.13 0.10 7.66
C VAL A 4 -3.09 1.20 7.88
N THR A 5 -2.69 1.88 6.81
CA THR A 5 -1.77 3.03 6.87
C THR A 5 -2.29 4.15 7.75
N GLN A 6 -3.59 4.47 7.65
CA GLN A 6 -4.21 5.49 8.50
C GLN A 6 -4.09 5.12 9.99
N PHE A 7 -4.31 3.86 10.36
CA PHE A 7 -4.14 3.40 11.74
C PHE A 7 -2.67 3.40 12.19
N LEU A 8 -1.73 3.03 11.31
CA LEU A 8 -0.30 3.11 11.63
C LEU A 8 0.13 4.55 11.94
N ASN A 9 -0.37 5.53 11.19
CA ASN A 9 -0.05 6.95 11.38
C ASN A 9 -0.68 7.58 12.63
N HIS A 10 -1.55 6.86 13.35
CA HIS A 10 -2.01 7.28 14.68
C HIS A 10 -1.02 6.88 15.80
N HIS A 11 -0.03 6.05 15.51
CA HIS A 11 1.02 5.71 16.45
C HIS A 11 2.05 6.85 16.52
N ALA A 12 2.41 7.29 17.73
CA ALA A 12 3.26 8.47 17.94
C ALA A 12 4.64 8.37 17.28
N ASP A 13 5.18 7.15 17.18
CA ASP A 13 6.52 6.90 16.63
C ASP A 13 6.53 6.50 15.14
N ILE A 14 5.38 6.50 14.44
CA ILE A 14 5.28 5.99 13.07
C ILE A 14 4.79 7.05 12.09
N VAL A 15 5.49 7.18 10.97
CA VAL A 15 5.06 7.98 9.81
C VAL A 15 5.14 7.17 8.52
N VAL A 16 3.99 6.85 7.93
CA VAL A 16 3.88 6.13 6.66
C VAL A 16 3.30 7.05 5.59
N PHE A 17 4.07 7.28 4.53
CA PHE A 17 3.68 8.07 3.37
C PHE A 17 2.82 7.25 2.38
N ASP A 18 1.99 7.91 1.56
CA ASP A 18 1.16 7.25 0.55
C ASP A 18 1.83 7.24 -0.84
N GLU A 19 2.23 6.05 -1.32
CA GLU A 19 2.74 5.79 -2.68
C GLU A 19 3.75 6.82 -3.22
N ILE A 20 4.72 7.23 -2.39
CA ILE A 20 5.82 8.12 -2.81
C ILE A 20 6.86 7.40 -3.67
N ASP A 21 6.75 6.08 -3.85
CA ASP A 21 7.55 5.24 -4.73
C ASP A 21 9.05 5.25 -4.39
N LEU A 22 9.40 4.83 -3.16
CA LEU A 22 10.78 4.63 -2.68
C LEU A 22 11.70 3.87 -3.65
N LEU A 23 11.17 2.95 -4.47
CA LEU A 23 11.95 2.21 -5.48
C LEU A 23 12.39 3.06 -6.68
N SER A 24 11.77 4.23 -6.89
CA SER A 24 12.18 5.19 -7.92
C SER A 24 13.40 6.02 -7.53
N ALA A 25 13.89 5.93 -6.28
CA ALA A 25 15.11 6.61 -5.85
C ALA A 25 16.33 6.28 -6.73
N GLY A 26 16.44 5.02 -7.19
CA GLY A 26 17.51 4.57 -8.09
C GLY A 26 17.31 4.92 -9.57
N ARG A 27 16.16 5.49 -9.95
CA ARG A 27 15.79 5.79 -11.36
C ARG A 27 15.71 7.30 -11.62
N TYR A 28 16.35 8.09 -10.77
CA TYR A 28 16.27 9.54 -10.81
C TYR A 28 16.96 10.11 -12.06
N GLY A 29 16.18 10.49 -13.08
CA GLY A 29 16.70 10.97 -14.37
C GLY A 29 15.82 10.66 -15.57
N ASP A 30 14.90 9.70 -15.45
CA ASP A 30 13.94 9.37 -16.51
C ASP A 30 12.86 10.47 -16.66
N SER A 31 12.40 10.70 -17.89
CA SER A 31 11.73 11.93 -18.35
C SER A 31 10.35 12.25 -17.76
N ALA A 32 9.82 11.43 -16.85
CA ALA A 32 8.57 11.68 -16.16
C ALA A 32 8.83 12.10 -14.69
N ILE A 33 8.12 13.12 -14.20
CA ILE A 33 8.11 13.43 -12.77
C ILE A 33 7.38 12.28 -12.06
N GLY A 34 8.15 11.33 -11.50
CA GLY A 34 7.60 10.28 -10.63
C GLY A 34 7.09 10.83 -9.31
N THR A 35 6.28 10.05 -8.58
CA THR A 35 5.67 10.48 -7.30
C THR A 35 6.72 10.90 -6.27
N LEU A 36 7.87 10.22 -6.21
CA LEU A 36 8.99 10.61 -5.34
C LEU A 36 9.50 12.01 -5.65
N ARG A 37 9.66 12.33 -6.94
CA ARG A 37 10.19 13.63 -7.34
C ARG A 37 9.20 14.74 -7.03
N ALA A 38 7.91 14.51 -7.27
CA ALA A 38 6.87 15.46 -6.89
C ALA A 38 6.82 15.66 -5.36
N PHE A 39 6.95 14.59 -4.56
CA PHE A 39 7.04 14.66 -3.09
C PHE A 39 8.16 15.61 -2.62
N LEU A 40 9.33 15.46 -3.23
CA LEU A 40 10.52 16.25 -2.90
C LEU A 40 10.40 17.69 -3.37
N LEU A 41 9.83 17.93 -4.57
CA LEU A 41 9.62 19.28 -5.11
C LEU A 41 8.68 20.11 -4.24
N GLU A 42 7.55 19.53 -3.80
CA GLU A 42 6.59 20.21 -2.92
C GLU A 42 7.20 20.67 -1.59
N ARG A 43 8.29 20.02 -1.16
CA ARG A 43 9.00 20.31 0.10
C ARG A 43 10.29 21.12 -0.11
N GLY A 44 10.63 21.48 -1.34
CA GLY A 44 11.89 22.17 -1.64
C GLY A 44 13.14 21.30 -1.41
N LEU A 45 13.01 19.98 -1.48
CA LEU A 45 14.06 19.00 -1.19
C LEU A 45 14.62 18.30 -2.44
N ASP A 46 14.08 18.54 -3.64
CA ASP A 46 14.54 17.93 -4.90
C ASP A 46 16.04 18.18 -5.12
N GLU A 47 16.48 19.44 -5.01
CA GLU A 47 17.87 19.78 -5.28
C GLU A 47 18.86 19.19 -4.28
N SER A 48 18.51 19.19 -2.98
CA SER A 48 19.35 18.59 -1.94
C SER A 48 19.43 17.08 -2.13
N PHE A 49 18.30 16.41 -2.36
CA PHE A 49 18.26 14.99 -2.66
C PHE A 49 19.12 14.65 -3.90
N ARG A 50 18.99 15.41 -4.99
CA ARG A 50 19.80 15.20 -6.20
C ARG A 50 21.28 15.39 -5.96
N ARG A 51 21.65 16.36 -5.12
CA ARG A 51 23.04 16.58 -4.73
C ARG A 51 23.55 15.39 -3.93
N ASP A 52 22.75 14.88 -3.00
CA ASP A 52 23.09 13.74 -2.17
C ASP A 52 23.20 12.46 -3.00
N VAL A 53 22.29 12.21 -3.95
CA VAL A 53 22.39 11.06 -4.88
C VAL A 53 23.63 11.13 -5.76
N ARG A 54 24.06 12.32 -6.20
CA ARG A 54 25.33 12.47 -6.96
C ARG A 54 26.56 12.20 -6.10
N ASN A 55 26.49 12.51 -4.82
CA ASN A 55 27.60 12.41 -3.89
C ASN A 55 27.65 11.06 -3.14
N ALA A 56 26.50 10.42 -2.97
CA ALA A 56 26.35 9.11 -2.35
C ALA A 56 26.36 8.03 -3.43
N ALA A 57 27.12 6.95 -3.21
CA ALA A 57 27.07 5.79 -4.09
C ALA A 57 25.72 5.03 -4.02
N ASP A 58 24.88 5.35 -3.03
CA ASP A 58 23.61 4.68 -2.77
C ASP A 58 22.43 5.68 -2.68
N PRO A 59 21.53 5.69 -3.68
CA PRO A 59 20.32 6.52 -3.67
C PRO A 59 19.38 6.24 -2.48
N ALA A 60 19.35 5.01 -1.95
CA ALA A 60 18.53 4.68 -0.79
C ALA A 60 19.07 5.36 0.47
N LEU A 61 20.40 5.44 0.63
CA LEU A 61 21.02 6.22 1.70
C LEU A 61 20.73 7.72 1.59
N ALA A 62 20.76 8.29 0.39
CA ALA A 62 20.36 9.69 0.19
C ALA A 62 18.90 9.92 0.60
N LEU A 63 18.00 9.00 0.22
CA LEU A 63 16.59 9.13 0.55
C LEU A 63 16.36 9.01 2.05
N ARG A 64 17.04 8.06 2.72
CA ARG A 64 16.97 7.91 4.18
C ARG A 64 17.34 9.18 4.94
N ARG A 65 18.37 9.91 4.48
CA ARG A 65 18.76 11.19 5.09
C ARG A 65 17.69 12.26 4.92
N VAL A 66 17.16 12.38 3.70
CA VAL A 66 16.12 13.38 3.39
C VAL A 66 14.84 13.11 4.17
N ILE A 67 14.35 11.87 4.14
CA ILE A 67 13.15 11.49 4.89
C ILE A 67 13.38 11.58 6.40
N GLY A 68 14.54 11.13 6.90
CA GLY A 68 14.91 11.29 8.32
C GLY A 68 14.93 12.74 8.78
N GLY A 69 15.32 13.68 7.91
CA GLY A 69 15.23 15.12 8.17
C GLY A 69 13.79 15.66 8.20
N ILE A 70 12.85 15.02 7.49
CA ILE A 70 11.43 15.37 7.51
C ILE A 70 10.76 14.87 8.80
N VAL A 71 10.95 13.58 9.13
CA VAL A 71 10.22 12.95 10.23
C VAL A 71 10.86 13.17 11.61
N GLY A 72 12.16 13.47 11.64
CA GLY A 72 12.92 13.67 12.87
C GLY A 72 13.53 12.38 13.45
N PRO A 73 14.41 12.51 14.45
CA PRO A 73 15.10 11.38 15.06
C PRO A 73 14.16 10.47 15.84
N GLY A 74 14.40 9.16 15.79
CA GLY A 74 13.64 8.16 16.55
C GLY A 74 12.31 7.75 15.93
N VAL A 75 11.87 8.40 14.85
CA VAL A 75 10.63 8.05 14.14
C VAL A 75 10.87 6.91 13.16
N ILE A 76 10.04 5.87 13.25
CA ILE A 76 9.95 4.80 12.26
C ILE A 76 9.15 5.34 11.08
N TRP A 77 9.72 5.25 9.88
CA TRP A 77 9.02 5.71 8.68
C TRP A 77 9.02 4.67 7.56
N GLY A 78 8.06 4.83 6.65
CA GLY A 78 7.95 3.98 5.47
C GLY A 78 6.95 4.52 4.46
N GLU A 79 6.55 3.69 3.52
CA GLU A 79 5.42 4.00 2.63
C GLU A 79 4.47 2.83 2.49
N LYS A 80 3.22 3.14 2.15
CA LYS A 80 2.30 2.15 1.61
C LYS A 80 2.29 2.25 0.10
N ASN A 81 2.69 1.16 -0.57
CA ASN A 81 2.57 1.04 -2.01
C ASN A 81 2.24 -0.40 -2.44
N PRO A 82 1.05 -0.66 -3.01
CA PRO A 82 0.64 -2.00 -3.37
C PRO A 82 1.52 -2.64 -4.46
N ARG A 83 2.28 -1.86 -5.24
CA ARG A 83 3.22 -2.39 -6.24
C ARG A 83 4.38 -3.20 -5.63
N TYR A 84 4.62 -3.04 -4.34
CA TYR A 84 5.72 -3.75 -3.66
C TYR A 84 5.44 -5.22 -3.42
N ALA A 85 4.17 -5.64 -3.43
CA ALA A 85 3.82 -7.05 -3.34
C ALA A 85 4.50 -7.89 -4.44
N THR A 86 4.67 -7.33 -5.65
CA THR A 86 5.35 -7.99 -6.77
C THR A 86 6.81 -7.55 -6.95
N ARG A 87 7.34 -6.72 -6.04
CA ARG A 87 8.71 -6.14 -6.13
C ARG A 87 9.49 -6.26 -4.82
N LEU A 88 9.08 -7.18 -3.94
CA LEU A 88 9.70 -7.37 -2.62
C LEU A 88 11.24 -7.61 -2.69
N PRO A 89 11.79 -8.40 -3.65
CA PRO A 89 13.24 -8.56 -3.75
C PRO A 89 13.99 -7.25 -4.06
N GLU A 90 13.38 -6.35 -4.82
CA GLU A 90 13.96 -5.04 -5.14
C GLU A 90 13.89 -4.10 -3.92
N LEU A 91 12.77 -4.16 -3.18
CA LEU A 91 12.59 -3.41 -1.93
C LEU A 91 13.66 -3.79 -0.92
N ARG A 92 13.87 -5.08 -0.67
CA ARG A 92 14.87 -5.56 0.29
C ARG A 92 16.31 -5.29 -0.13
N ARG A 93 16.59 -5.28 -1.44
CA ARG A 93 17.92 -4.90 -1.92
C ARG A 93 18.22 -3.43 -1.63
N SER A 94 17.21 -2.58 -1.77
CA SER A 94 17.34 -1.13 -1.55
C SER A 94 17.29 -0.76 -0.06
N TYR A 95 16.49 -1.49 0.72
CA TYR A 95 16.23 -1.25 2.14
C TYR A 95 16.27 -2.58 2.91
N PRO A 96 17.46 -3.17 3.14
CA PRO A 96 17.60 -4.47 3.80
C PRO A 96 17.12 -4.46 5.26
N GLU A 97 17.05 -3.29 5.89
CA GLU A 97 16.53 -3.10 7.25
C GLU A 97 15.01 -2.92 7.32
N ALA A 98 14.32 -2.83 6.17
CA ALA A 98 12.90 -2.51 6.15
C ALA A 98 12.04 -3.66 6.70
N ALA A 99 11.21 -3.33 7.68
CA ALA A 99 10.08 -4.17 8.08
C ALA A 99 8.99 -4.14 6.99
N VAL A 100 8.43 -5.30 6.64
CA VAL A 100 7.37 -5.39 5.63
C VAL A 100 6.11 -5.95 6.25
N LEU A 101 5.08 -5.11 6.35
CA LEU A 101 3.72 -5.50 6.72
C LEU A 101 2.93 -5.87 5.46
N PHE A 102 2.78 -7.16 5.22
CA PHE A 102 2.04 -7.71 4.10
C PHE A 102 0.56 -7.90 4.48
N VAL A 103 -0.32 -7.05 3.95
CA VAL A 103 -1.76 -7.17 4.24
C VAL A 103 -2.43 -8.08 3.22
N VAL A 104 -3.06 -9.14 3.73
CA VAL A 104 -3.81 -10.12 2.94
C VAL A 104 -5.29 -9.85 3.09
N ARG A 105 -6.02 -9.93 1.98
CA ARG A 105 -7.49 -9.87 1.96
C ARG A 105 -8.01 -11.05 1.15
N ASP A 106 -9.25 -11.44 1.39
CA ASP A 106 -9.92 -12.47 0.60
C ASP A 106 -9.73 -12.22 -0.92
N PRO A 107 -9.11 -13.15 -1.66
CA PRO A 107 -8.87 -13.00 -3.10
C PRO A 107 -10.15 -12.73 -3.88
N ARG A 108 -11.30 -13.25 -3.42
CA ARG A 108 -12.60 -13.02 -4.04
C ARG A 108 -12.96 -11.54 -4.01
N ASP A 109 -12.75 -10.90 -2.87
CA ASP A 109 -12.97 -9.45 -2.69
C ASP A 109 -11.98 -8.62 -3.48
N VAL A 110 -10.70 -9.03 -3.53
CA VAL A 110 -9.66 -8.29 -4.25
C VAL A 110 -9.93 -8.32 -5.76
N VAL A 111 -10.21 -9.50 -6.32
CA VAL A 111 -10.59 -9.64 -7.74
C VAL A 111 -11.82 -8.80 -8.04
N ASN A 112 -12.86 -8.87 -7.20
CA ASN A 112 -14.06 -8.06 -7.40
C ASN A 112 -13.74 -6.54 -7.39
N SER A 113 -12.85 -6.11 -6.49
CA SER A 113 -12.39 -4.72 -6.40
C SER A 113 -11.58 -4.27 -7.62
N CYS A 114 -10.78 -5.15 -8.22
CA CYS A 114 -10.02 -4.86 -9.45
C CYS A 114 -10.94 -4.59 -10.64
N LEU A 115 -12.11 -5.25 -10.69
CA LEU A 115 -13.07 -5.16 -11.79
C LEU A 115 -14.08 -4.03 -11.63
N SER A 116 -14.41 -3.66 -10.38
CA SER A 116 -15.51 -2.74 -10.03
C SER A 116 -15.44 -1.34 -10.67
N HIS A 117 -14.27 -0.95 -11.20
CA HIS A 117 -14.03 0.38 -11.75
C HIS A 117 -13.42 0.38 -13.15
N ARG A 118 -13.48 -0.75 -13.88
CA ARG A 118 -12.85 -0.89 -15.20
C ARG A 118 -13.37 0.10 -16.24
N GLU A 119 -14.66 0.43 -16.16
CA GLU A 119 -15.37 1.36 -17.06
C GLU A 119 -15.31 2.83 -16.58
N SER A 120 -14.57 3.13 -15.51
CA SER A 120 -14.56 4.49 -14.99
C SER A 120 -13.88 5.46 -15.96
N PRO A 121 -14.50 6.60 -16.29
CA PRO A 121 -13.88 7.63 -17.14
C PRO A 121 -12.67 8.28 -16.46
N TYR A 122 -12.55 8.11 -15.15
CA TYR A 122 -11.39 8.58 -14.43
C TYR A 122 -10.21 7.63 -14.58
N ARG A 123 -10.35 6.36 -14.97
CA ARG A 123 -9.24 5.38 -15.01
C ARG A 123 -8.14 5.82 -15.98
N THR A 124 -6.89 5.61 -15.58
CA THR A 124 -5.69 5.82 -16.41
C THR A 124 -4.80 4.58 -16.38
N PRO A 125 -3.81 4.46 -17.29
CA PRO A 125 -2.82 3.38 -17.23
C PRO A 125 -2.02 3.30 -15.92
N LEU A 126 -1.98 4.38 -15.13
CA LEU A 126 -1.29 4.40 -13.83
C LEU A 126 -2.07 3.64 -12.73
N ASP A 127 -3.39 3.45 -12.90
CA ASP A 127 -4.28 2.73 -11.99
C ASP A 127 -4.15 1.21 -12.21
N PHE A 128 -2.93 0.71 -12.11
CA PHE A 128 -2.49 -0.62 -12.57
C PHE A 128 -3.28 -1.80 -12.00
N TRP A 129 -3.93 -1.63 -10.85
CA TRP A 129 -4.72 -2.68 -10.20
C TRP A 129 -6.13 -2.84 -10.80
N ILE A 130 -6.62 -1.86 -11.56
CA ILE A 130 -7.91 -1.96 -12.23
C ILE A 130 -7.74 -2.79 -13.50
N LYS A 131 -8.50 -3.89 -13.60
CA LYS A 131 -8.39 -4.90 -14.67
C LYS A 131 -9.70 -5.03 -15.43
N ASP A 132 -9.60 -5.49 -16.66
CA ASP A 132 -10.74 -5.60 -17.56
C ASP A 132 -11.44 -6.96 -17.43
N THR A 133 -10.68 -8.01 -17.09
CA THR A 133 -11.19 -9.38 -16.99
C THR A 133 -10.86 -10.07 -15.67
N VAL A 134 -11.67 -11.07 -15.30
CA VAL A 134 -11.44 -11.89 -14.09
C VAL A 134 -10.08 -12.58 -14.14
N ALA A 135 -9.64 -13.03 -15.32
CA ALA A 135 -8.33 -13.66 -15.54
C ALA A 135 -7.15 -12.71 -15.25
N GLU A 136 -7.21 -11.47 -15.74
CA GLU A 136 -6.18 -10.46 -15.47
C GLU A 136 -6.13 -10.07 -13.99
N ALA A 137 -7.30 -9.94 -13.35
CA ALA A 137 -7.40 -9.68 -11.92
C ALA A 137 -6.83 -10.84 -11.09
N LEU A 138 -7.19 -12.08 -11.43
CA LEU A 138 -6.64 -13.27 -10.78
C LEU A 138 -5.11 -13.33 -10.93
N THR A 139 -4.58 -13.07 -12.12
CA THR A 139 -3.14 -13.06 -12.39
C THR A 139 -2.42 -12.06 -11.49
N LEU A 140 -2.94 -10.83 -11.40
CA LEU A 140 -2.39 -9.81 -10.50
C LEU A 140 -2.38 -10.26 -9.03
N VAL A 141 -3.50 -10.85 -8.56
CA VAL A 141 -3.62 -11.30 -7.17
C VAL A 141 -2.67 -12.46 -6.89
N GLN A 142 -2.53 -13.42 -7.81
CA GLN A 142 -1.60 -14.54 -7.68
C GLN A 142 -0.17 -14.05 -7.58
N SER A 143 0.28 -13.19 -8.51
CA SER A 143 1.64 -12.62 -8.46
C SER A 143 1.90 -11.82 -7.19
N SER A 144 0.88 -11.12 -6.69
CA SER A 144 1.02 -10.38 -5.43
C SER A 144 1.21 -11.31 -4.22
N LEU A 145 0.67 -12.53 -4.26
CA LEU A 145 0.76 -13.51 -3.16
C LEU A 145 1.99 -14.42 -3.22
N GLU A 146 2.80 -14.35 -4.28
CA GLU A 146 4.04 -15.13 -4.42
C GLU A 146 4.97 -15.03 -3.20
N PRO A 147 5.22 -13.85 -2.60
CA PRO A 147 6.09 -13.75 -1.42
C PRO A 147 5.60 -14.56 -0.23
N LEU A 148 4.28 -14.64 -0.02
CA LEU A 148 3.70 -15.43 1.07
C LEU A 148 3.85 -16.93 0.82
N GLN A 149 3.71 -17.35 -0.45
CA GLN A 149 3.86 -18.76 -0.84
C GLN A 149 5.32 -19.23 -0.75
N ALA A 150 6.27 -18.30 -0.87
CA ALA A 150 7.69 -18.57 -0.68
C ALA A 150 8.08 -18.82 0.79
N GLY A 151 7.17 -18.64 1.75
CA GLY A 151 7.40 -18.98 3.16
C GLY A 151 8.36 -18.02 3.87
N ASP A 152 8.30 -16.76 3.50
CA ASP A 152 9.22 -15.73 3.95
C ASP A 152 9.03 -15.38 5.45
N PRO A 153 9.98 -15.73 6.33
CA PRO A 153 9.81 -15.59 7.78
C PRO A 153 9.90 -14.14 8.28
N GLU A 154 10.39 -13.21 7.45
CA GLU A 154 10.53 -11.80 7.83
C GLU A 154 9.31 -10.95 7.41
N LEU A 155 8.31 -11.56 6.76
CA LEU A 155 7.06 -10.89 6.42
C LEU A 155 6.09 -10.93 7.61
N ALA A 156 5.78 -9.75 8.16
CA ALA A 156 4.65 -9.61 9.06
C ALA A 156 3.35 -9.67 8.25
N VAL A 157 2.49 -10.65 8.52
CA VAL A 157 1.25 -10.84 7.75
C VAL A 157 0.05 -10.32 8.55
N LEU A 158 -0.74 -9.43 7.94
CA LEU A 158 -1.97 -8.90 8.53
C LEU A 158 -3.18 -9.31 7.68
N ARG A 159 -4.11 -10.07 8.24
CA ARG A 159 -5.39 -10.35 7.56
C ARG A 159 -6.31 -9.15 7.70
N TYR A 160 -6.75 -8.61 6.58
CA TYR A 160 -7.62 -7.45 6.49
C TYR A 160 -8.92 -7.66 7.26
N GLU A 161 -9.50 -8.85 7.22
CA GLU A 161 -10.77 -9.16 7.90
C GLU A 161 -10.61 -9.18 9.42
N ALA A 162 -9.49 -9.71 9.92
CA ALA A 162 -9.14 -9.66 11.34
C ALA A 162 -8.89 -8.21 11.80
N PHE A 163 -8.17 -7.44 10.97
CA PHE A 163 -7.97 -6.01 11.19
C PHE A 163 -9.29 -5.23 11.20
N ALA A 164 -10.19 -5.48 10.25
CA ALA A 164 -11.48 -4.80 10.18
C ALA A 164 -12.36 -5.08 11.41
N ALA A 165 -12.30 -6.31 11.94
CA ALA A 165 -13.06 -6.71 13.13
C ALA A 165 -12.45 -6.16 14.44
N ALA A 166 -11.13 -6.22 14.57
CA ALA A 166 -10.40 -5.81 15.78
C ALA A 166 -9.03 -5.18 15.43
N PRO A 167 -8.99 -3.89 15.00
CA PRO A 167 -7.79 -3.26 14.45
C PRO A 167 -6.57 -3.35 15.37
N LYS A 168 -6.73 -2.94 16.64
CA LYS A 168 -5.66 -2.96 17.65
C LYS A 168 -5.10 -4.37 17.82
N THR A 169 -5.95 -5.34 18.14
CA THR A 169 -5.53 -6.73 18.36
C THR A 169 -4.80 -7.30 17.15
N ALA A 170 -5.28 -7.01 15.94
CA ALA A 170 -4.64 -7.49 14.72
C ALA A 170 -3.27 -6.83 14.47
N LEU A 171 -3.14 -5.53 14.76
CA LEU A 171 -1.86 -4.80 14.63
C LEU A 171 -0.85 -5.23 15.71
N ASP A 172 -1.27 -5.34 16.97
CA ASP A 172 -0.42 -5.84 18.06
C ASP A 172 0.11 -7.24 17.74
N ALA A 173 -0.74 -8.12 17.19
CA ALA A 173 -0.32 -9.46 16.78
C ALA A 173 0.68 -9.45 15.60
N ALA A 174 0.50 -8.55 14.63
CA ALA A 174 1.36 -8.48 13.44
C ALA A 174 2.68 -7.74 13.69
N LEU A 175 2.70 -6.74 14.59
CA LEU A 175 3.82 -5.81 14.76
C LEU A 175 4.48 -5.87 16.14
N GLY A 176 3.87 -6.58 17.11
CA GLY A 176 4.30 -6.58 18.51
C GLY A 176 5.72 -7.09 18.74
N HIS A 177 6.26 -7.95 17.86
CA HIS A 177 7.66 -8.39 17.98
C HIS A 177 8.68 -7.27 17.73
N TRP A 178 8.26 -6.14 17.13
CA TRP A 178 9.06 -4.93 17.00
C TRP A 178 8.87 -3.96 18.18
N GLY A 179 8.16 -4.37 19.23
CA GLY A 179 7.87 -3.54 20.40
C GLY A 179 6.79 -2.48 20.17
N LEU A 180 6.07 -2.55 19.04
CA LEU A 180 4.98 -1.64 18.72
C LEU A 180 3.69 -2.07 19.43
N THR A 181 3.02 -1.12 20.08
CA THR A 181 1.74 -1.35 20.77
C THR A 181 0.75 -0.27 20.41
N PHE A 182 -0.47 -0.67 20.05
CA PHE A 182 -1.52 0.25 19.63
C PHE A 182 -2.53 0.49 20.75
N SER A 183 -3.08 1.70 20.84
CA SER A 183 -4.14 2.03 21.81
C SER A 183 -5.53 1.74 21.24
N ASP A 184 -6.49 1.48 22.13
CA ASP A 184 -7.92 1.42 21.77
C ASP A 184 -8.45 2.79 21.32
N ASP A 185 -7.73 3.87 21.68
CA ASP A 185 -8.01 5.27 21.35
C ASP A 185 -7.73 5.65 19.88
N ALA A 186 -7.68 4.72 18.93
CA ALA A 186 -7.72 5.01 17.47
C ALA A 186 -9.09 5.57 16.99
N VAL A 187 -9.77 6.27 17.89
CA VAL A 187 -11.16 6.68 17.96
C VAL A 187 -11.36 7.90 17.03
N ALA A 188 -12.16 7.89 15.98
CA ALA A 188 -13.24 6.98 15.61
C ALA A 188 -13.03 6.48 14.16
N LEU A 189 -12.21 5.43 14.02
CA LEU A 189 -11.99 4.61 12.81
C LEU A 189 -11.30 5.32 11.64
N ALA A 190 -10.32 6.16 11.97
CA ALA A 190 -9.31 6.85 11.16
C ALA A 190 -9.74 7.68 9.91
N HIS A 191 -9.41 8.98 9.95
CA HIS A 191 -9.05 9.86 8.81
C HIS A 191 -8.38 11.15 9.33
N PRO A 192 -7.10 11.41 9.00
CA PRO A 192 -6.77 12.27 7.86
C PRO A 192 -6.07 11.45 6.78
N VAL A 193 -6.23 11.85 5.51
CA VAL A 193 -5.56 11.21 4.36
C VAL A 193 -4.07 11.09 4.72
N PRO A 194 -3.43 9.91 4.61
CA PRO A 194 -1.98 9.83 4.75
C PRO A 194 -1.37 10.85 3.79
N GLU A 195 -0.30 11.52 4.22
CA GLU A 195 0.33 12.54 3.41
C GLU A 195 0.68 11.94 2.03
N SER A 196 -0.04 12.42 1.01
CA SER A 196 0.13 12.01 -0.37
C SER A 196 0.65 13.19 -1.18
N VAL A 197 1.23 12.87 -2.33
CA VAL A 197 1.77 13.88 -3.25
C VAL A 197 0.70 14.31 -4.23
N GLY A 198 0.40 15.61 -4.24
CA GLY A 198 -0.54 16.25 -5.14
C GLY A 198 -1.98 15.69 -5.15
N ASP A 199 -2.75 16.12 -6.15
CA ASP A 199 -4.12 15.66 -6.37
C ASP A 199 -4.18 14.15 -6.71
N HIS A 200 -3.09 13.54 -7.18
CA HIS A 200 -3.13 12.42 -8.11
C HIS A 200 -3.67 11.08 -7.58
N GLN A 201 -3.61 10.86 -6.27
CA GLN A 201 -3.99 9.56 -5.68
C GLN A 201 -5.43 9.49 -5.18
N PHE A 202 -6.01 10.62 -4.77
CA PHE A 202 -7.38 10.69 -4.26
C PHE A 202 -8.28 11.50 -5.19
N PHE A 203 -7.69 12.36 -6.02
CA PHE A 203 -8.37 13.29 -6.89
C PHE A 203 -7.82 13.23 -8.33
N ARG A 204 -8.63 13.66 -9.30
CA ARG A 204 -8.20 13.84 -10.69
C ARG A 204 -9.00 14.98 -11.28
N GLY A 205 -8.33 16.09 -11.59
CA GLY A 205 -8.98 17.34 -12.00
C GLY A 205 -9.92 17.89 -10.92
N GLY A 206 -9.49 17.86 -9.65
CA GLY A 206 -10.29 18.32 -8.50
C GLY A 206 -11.45 17.41 -8.07
N ALA A 207 -11.74 16.33 -8.80
CA ALA A 207 -12.79 15.37 -8.45
C ALA A 207 -12.22 14.14 -7.74
N ALA A 208 -12.89 13.66 -6.68
CA ALA A 208 -12.46 12.46 -5.96
C ALA A 208 -12.58 11.20 -6.83
N LEU A 209 -11.57 10.33 -6.80
CA LEU A 209 -11.56 9.07 -7.53
C LEU A 209 -12.56 8.08 -6.90
N PRO A 210 -13.48 7.47 -7.67
CA PRO A 210 -14.54 6.60 -7.12
C PRO A 210 -14.03 5.45 -6.25
N TRP A 211 -12.88 4.86 -6.61
CA TRP A 211 -12.26 3.76 -5.87
C TRP A 211 -11.50 4.19 -4.60
N LYS A 212 -11.31 5.49 -4.38
CA LYS A 212 -10.62 6.04 -3.19
C LYS A 212 -11.60 6.68 -2.21
N VAL A 213 -12.85 6.95 -2.60
CA VAL A 213 -13.91 7.49 -1.73
C VAL A 213 -14.10 6.64 -0.46
N GLY A 214 -14.05 5.31 -0.60
CA GLY A 214 -14.18 4.43 0.56
C GLY A 214 -13.06 4.57 1.59
N ASN A 215 -11.87 5.01 1.18
CA ASN A 215 -10.77 5.29 2.11
C ASN A 215 -10.98 6.60 2.87
N MET A 216 -11.88 7.49 2.39
CA MET A 216 -12.29 8.74 3.03
C MET A 216 -13.42 8.57 4.05
N SER A 217 -13.83 7.32 4.29
CA SER A 217 -14.85 6.98 5.27
C SER A 217 -14.22 6.21 6.43
N PRO A 218 -14.79 6.30 7.64
CA PRO A 218 -14.35 5.48 8.76
C PRO A 218 -14.40 3.98 8.43
N LEU A 219 -13.45 3.21 8.95
CA LEU A 219 -13.38 1.75 8.77
C LEU A 219 -14.72 1.08 9.13
N ARG A 220 -15.25 0.24 8.24
CA ARG A 220 -16.46 -0.54 8.51
C ARG A 220 -16.09 -1.91 9.07
N GLN A 221 -16.61 -2.24 10.26
CA GLN A 221 -16.35 -3.50 10.96
C GLN A 221 -16.92 -4.74 10.24
N SER A 222 -17.80 -4.57 9.26
CA SER A 222 -18.29 -5.67 8.42
C SER A 222 -18.50 -5.18 6.99
N PRO A 223 -17.78 -5.74 6.00
CA PRO A 223 -18.09 -5.50 4.60
C PRO A 223 -19.50 -6.02 4.30
N SER A 224 -20.31 -5.23 3.59
CA SER A 224 -21.50 -5.75 2.95
C SER A 224 -21.09 -6.74 1.87
N ALA A 225 -21.72 -7.92 1.81
CA ALA A 225 -21.56 -8.83 0.68
C ALA A 225 -21.84 -8.04 -0.61
N ARG A 226 -20.90 -8.10 -1.56
CA ARG A 226 -21.05 -7.52 -2.89
C ARG A 226 -21.26 -8.64 -3.89
N ASP A 227 -22.14 -8.41 -4.85
CA ASP A 227 -22.26 -9.31 -5.99
C ASP A 227 -20.91 -9.36 -6.75
N ARG A 228 -20.62 -10.53 -7.32
CA ARG A 228 -19.44 -10.72 -8.17
C ARG A 228 -19.65 -9.99 -9.49
N VAL A 229 -18.69 -9.15 -9.86
CA VAL A 229 -18.57 -8.65 -11.23
C VAL A 229 -18.30 -9.84 -12.14
N ASP A 230 -19.05 -9.91 -13.24
CA ASP A 230 -19.03 -11.03 -14.20
C ASP A 230 -19.17 -12.40 -13.52
N ALA A 231 -20.18 -12.55 -12.66
CA ALA A 231 -20.39 -13.77 -11.88
C ALA A 231 -20.44 -15.08 -12.71
N GLY A 232 -20.75 -15.01 -14.01
CA GLY A 232 -20.77 -16.14 -14.93
C GLY A 232 -19.40 -16.53 -15.51
N ASP A 233 -18.34 -15.76 -15.26
CA ASP A 233 -17.00 -16.08 -15.75
C ASP A 233 -16.45 -17.35 -15.08
N PRO A 234 -16.04 -18.38 -15.84
CA PRO A 234 -15.56 -19.63 -15.28
C PRO A 234 -14.30 -19.51 -14.42
N VAL A 235 -13.49 -18.45 -14.61
CA VAL A 235 -12.25 -18.20 -13.85
C VAL A 235 -12.54 -17.94 -12.37
N TRP A 236 -13.75 -17.56 -12.00
CA TRP A 236 -14.15 -17.47 -10.58
C TRP A 236 -13.92 -18.76 -9.80
N LYS A 237 -13.97 -19.93 -10.45
CA LYS A 237 -13.64 -21.22 -9.81
C LYS A 237 -12.18 -21.27 -9.33
N GLU A 238 -11.28 -20.67 -10.10
CA GLU A 238 -9.86 -20.55 -9.75
C GLU A 238 -9.63 -19.51 -8.66
N VAL A 239 -10.36 -18.40 -8.69
CA VAL A 239 -10.37 -17.40 -7.61
C VAL A 239 -10.81 -18.03 -6.29
N ASP A 240 -11.89 -18.83 -6.33
CA ASP A 240 -12.39 -19.57 -5.16
C ASP A 240 -11.38 -20.62 -4.67
N ALA A 241 -10.68 -21.30 -5.58
CA ALA A 241 -9.61 -22.23 -5.23
C ALA A 241 -8.41 -21.52 -4.58
N LEU A 242 -8.04 -20.33 -5.08
CA LEU A 242 -6.98 -19.50 -4.50
C LEU A 242 -7.36 -19.04 -3.09
N ALA A 243 -8.60 -18.59 -2.87
CA ALA A 243 -9.10 -18.19 -1.56
C ALA A 243 -8.99 -19.34 -0.54
N ARG A 244 -9.47 -20.54 -0.90
CA ARG A 244 -9.33 -21.74 -0.06
C ARG A 244 -7.89 -22.10 0.23
N ARG A 245 -7.00 -22.03 -0.77
CA ARG A 245 -5.58 -22.35 -0.61
C ARG A 245 -4.87 -21.45 0.41
N ILE A 246 -5.29 -20.19 0.54
CA ILE A 246 -4.72 -19.25 1.52
C ILE A 246 -5.59 -19.10 2.78
N GLY A 247 -6.50 -20.06 3.03
CA GLY A 247 -7.24 -20.20 4.28
C GLY A 247 -8.48 -19.31 4.40
N TYR A 248 -9.10 -18.94 3.29
CA TYR A 248 -10.46 -18.35 3.27
C TYR A 248 -11.48 -19.44 2.95
N HIS A 249 -12.53 -19.51 3.76
CA HIS A 249 -13.62 -20.47 3.59
C HIS A 249 -14.84 -19.82 2.94
#